data_AF-A0A846Y5J0-F1
#
_entry.id   AF-A0A846Y5J0-F1
#
_cell.length_a   1.000
_cell.length_b   1.000
_cell.length_c   1.000
_cell.angle_alpha   90.00
_cell.angle_beta   90.00
_cell.angle_gamma   90.00
#
_symmetry.space_group_name_H-M   'P 1'
#
loop_
_entity.id
_entity.type
_entity.pdbx_description
1 polymer ?
#
loop_
_entity_poly.entity_id
_entity_poly.type
_entity_poly.pdbx_seq_one_letter_code
_entity_poly.pdbx_strand_id
1 'polypeptide(L)'
;MLRSARALADLHTRRAQVVDPMVIAEIDCRRGELIGEINDWVDSELPGYRAGVALRTDVLGAMVDRMAGMWVAANRAIDRDGARSDTTHKHWTHLAELVDGYTDLVTAASGSAGR
;
A
#
# COMPACT_ATOMS: atom_id res chain seq x y z
N MET A 1 -5.68 -6.13 8.88
CA MET A 1 -5.14 -4.91 8.24
C MET A 1 -3.74 -4.50 8.73
N LEU A 2 -3.53 -4.04 9.97
CA LEU A 2 -2.19 -3.61 10.45
C LEU A 2 -1.07 -4.66 10.27
N ARG A 3 -1.37 -5.95 10.52
CA ARG A 3 -0.42 -7.05 10.30
C ARG A 3 -0.06 -7.22 8.83
N SER A 4 -1.05 -7.14 7.94
CA SER A 4 -0.87 -7.27 6.49
C SER A 4 -0.05 -6.11 5.91
N ALA A 5 -0.35 -4.87 6.33
CA ALA A 5 0.43 -3.69 5.95
C ALA A 5 1.89 -3.79 6.39
N ARG A 6 2.14 -4.27 7.62
CA ARG A 6 3.50 -4.54 8.11
C ARG A 6 4.20 -5.62 7.28
N ALA A 7 3.52 -6.72 6.97
CA ALA A 7 4.09 -7.78 6.14
C ALA A 7 4.47 -7.29 4.74
N LEU A 8 3.68 -6.41 4.13
CA LEU A 8 4.02 -5.77 2.85
C LEU A 8 5.26 -4.88 3.00
N ALA A 9 5.38 -4.11 4.07
CA ALA A 9 6.57 -3.28 4.34
C ALA A 9 7.84 -4.13 4.54
N ASP A 10 7.72 -5.27 5.23
CA ASP A 10 8.83 -6.22 5.41
C ASP A 10 9.26 -6.83 4.06
N LEU A 11 8.30 -7.19 3.20
CA LEU A 11 8.58 -7.69 1.84
C LEU A 11 9.26 -6.62 0.97
N HIS A 12 8.77 -5.38 0.96
CA HIS A 12 9.43 -4.26 0.26
C HIS A 12 10.84 -4.02 0.79
N THR A 13 11.04 -4.15 2.10
CA THR A 13 12.36 -4.00 2.72
C THR A 13 13.34 -5.06 2.26
N ARG A 14 12.91 -6.33 2.23
CA ARG A 14 13.71 -7.45 1.71
C ARG A 14 13.98 -7.28 0.21
N ARG A 15 12.94 -6.93 -0.57
CA ARG A 15 13.05 -6.74 -2.02
C ARG A 15 14.14 -5.75 -2.40
N ALA A 16 14.27 -4.66 -1.65
CA ALA A 16 15.27 -3.62 -1.90
C ALA A 16 16.72 -4.03 -1.53
N GLN A 17 16.94 -5.21 -0.95
CA GLN A 17 18.27 -5.72 -0.56
C GLN A 17 18.72 -6.92 -1.41
N VAL A 18 17.82 -7.48 -2.22
CA VAL A 18 18.05 -8.71 -2.97
C VAL A 18 18.32 -8.38 -4.44
N VAL A 19 19.30 -9.06 -5.03
CA VAL A 19 19.65 -8.94 -6.46
C VAL A 19 19.27 -10.21 -7.24
N ASP A 20 19.12 -11.35 -6.55
CA ASP A 20 18.75 -12.62 -7.17
C ASP A 20 17.33 -12.54 -7.78
N PRO A 21 17.18 -12.71 -9.11
CA PRO A 21 15.89 -12.65 -9.78
C PRO A 21 14.86 -13.67 -9.28
N MET A 22 15.31 -14.86 -8.85
CA MET A 22 14.40 -15.90 -8.37
C MET A 22 13.81 -15.52 -7.01
N VAL A 23 14.62 -14.97 -6.12
CA VAL A 23 14.16 -14.48 -4.82
C VAL A 23 13.28 -13.23 -4.98
N ILE A 24 13.58 -12.35 -5.94
CA ILE A 24 12.70 -11.22 -6.29
C ILE A 24 11.33 -11.71 -6.73
N ALA A 25 11.27 -12.72 -7.60
CA ALA A 25 10.00 -13.29 -8.06
C ALA A 25 9.19 -13.91 -6.92
N GLU A 26 9.84 -14.61 -5.99
CA GLU A 26 9.19 -15.15 -4.78
C GLU A 26 8.58 -14.03 -3.90
N ILE A 27 9.34 -12.96 -3.67
CA ILE A 27 8.87 -11.79 -2.91
C ILE A 27 7.69 -11.13 -3.61
N ASP A 28 7.77 -10.94 -4.92
CA ASP A 28 6.72 -10.31 -5.73
C ASP A 28 5.45 -11.18 -5.76
N CYS A 29 5.60 -12.51 -5.80
CA CYS A 29 4.49 -13.45 -5.68
C CYS A 29 3.80 -13.36 -4.32
N ARG A 30 4.57 -13.43 -3.22
CA ARG A 30 4.01 -13.31 -1.86
C ARG A 30 3.33 -11.95 -1.61
N ARG A 31 3.85 -10.88 -2.22
CA ARG A 31 3.21 -9.56 -2.20
C ARG A 31 1.84 -9.59 -2.88
N GLY A 32 1.76 -10.21 -4.06
CA GLY A 32 0.49 -10.39 -4.78
C GLY A 32 -0.56 -11.18 -3.98
N GLU A 33 -0.14 -12.25 -3.31
CA GLU A 33 -1.02 -13.05 -2.43
C GLU A 33 -1.59 -12.20 -1.29
N LEU A 34 -0.74 -11.44 -0.58
CA LEU A 34 -1.19 -10.56 0.51
C LEU A 34 -2.14 -9.46 0.03
N ILE A 35 -1.91 -8.91 -1.17
CA ILE A 35 -2.83 -7.95 -1.80
C ILE A 35 -4.20 -8.61 -2.03
N GLY A 36 -4.22 -9.84 -2.56
CA GLY A 36 -5.44 -10.63 -2.74
C GLY A 36 -6.17 -10.87 -1.43
N GLU A 37 -5.47 -11.34 -0.40
CA GLU A 37 -6.02 -11.57 0.95
C GLU A 37 -6.65 -10.30 1.54
N ILE A 38 -6.02 -9.13 1.35
CA ILE A 38 -6.58 -7.85 1.79
C ILE A 38 -7.85 -7.52 1.00
N ASN A 39 -7.83 -7.68 -0.32
CA ASN A 39 -8.97 -7.39 -1.18
C ASN A 39 -10.18 -8.25 -0.81
N ASP A 40 -9.97 -9.55 -0.60
CA ASP A 40 -11.04 -10.48 -0.23
C ASP A 40 -11.61 -10.16 1.16
N TRP A 41 -10.75 -9.80 2.11
CA TRP A 41 -11.22 -9.31 3.42
C TRP A 41 -12.06 -8.03 3.28
N VAL A 42 -11.63 -7.07 2.46
CA VAL A 42 -12.38 -5.82 2.23
C VAL A 42 -13.77 -6.12 1.66
N ASP A 43 -13.89 -7.04 0.71
CA ASP A 43 -15.21 -7.39 0.16
C ASP A 43 -16.12 -8.05 1.18
N SER A 44 -15.54 -8.86 2.09
CA SER A 44 -16.30 -9.51 3.16
C SER A 44 -16.84 -8.51 4.18
N GLU A 45 -16.09 -7.45 4.48
CA GLU A 45 -16.46 -6.42 5.47
C GLU A 45 -17.31 -5.30 4.85
N LEU A 46 -17.15 -5.02 3.55
CA LEU A 46 -17.86 -3.96 2.84
C LEU A 46 -18.55 -4.51 1.57
N PRO A 47 -19.65 -5.28 1.72
CA PRO A 47 -20.42 -5.75 0.58
C PRO A 47 -20.90 -4.57 -0.29
N GLY A 48 -20.49 -4.53 -1.55
CA GLY A 48 -20.84 -3.46 -2.50
C GLY A 48 -19.74 -2.42 -2.76
N TYR A 49 -18.63 -2.45 -2.01
CA TYR A 49 -17.47 -1.57 -2.25
C TYR A 49 -16.96 -1.65 -3.71
N ARG A 50 -16.84 -2.88 -4.25
CA ARG A 50 -16.46 -3.09 -5.66
C ARG A 50 -17.46 -2.53 -6.67
N ALA A 51 -18.76 -2.51 -6.35
CA ALA A 51 -19.78 -2.03 -7.28
C ALA A 51 -19.78 -0.49 -7.42
N GLY A 52 -19.41 0.25 -6.37
CA GLY A 52 -19.31 1.71 -6.40
C GLY A 52 -17.94 2.26 -6.84
N VAL A 53 -16.87 1.48 -6.66
CA VAL A 53 -15.47 1.92 -6.85
C VAL A 53 -14.81 1.33 -8.09
N ALA A 54 -15.47 0.43 -8.84
CA ALA A 54 -14.95 -0.16 -10.08
C ALA A 54 -14.50 0.87 -11.16
N LEU A 55 -14.84 2.16 -11.01
CA LEU A 55 -14.38 3.25 -11.88
C LEU A 55 -12.99 3.83 -11.51
N ARG A 56 -12.46 3.52 -10.32
CA ARG A 56 -11.07 3.79 -9.91
C ARG A 56 -10.34 2.47 -9.88
N THR A 57 -9.47 2.25 -10.83
CA THR A 57 -8.77 0.99 -11.16
C THR A 57 -7.91 0.35 -10.06
N ASP A 58 -7.90 0.87 -8.83
CA ASP A 58 -7.05 0.36 -7.75
C ASP A 58 -7.90 -0.24 -6.62
N VAL A 59 -7.81 -1.57 -6.46
CA VAL A 59 -8.42 -2.29 -5.32
C VAL A 59 -7.64 -1.95 -4.05
N LEU A 60 -8.33 -1.83 -2.91
CA LEU A 60 -7.82 -1.25 -1.66
C LEU A 60 -6.50 -1.90 -1.18
N GLY A 61 -6.31 -3.20 -1.41
CA GLY A 61 -5.04 -3.91 -1.14
C GLY A 61 -3.86 -3.42 -1.96
N ALA A 62 -4.06 -3.05 -3.23
CA ALA A 62 -3.00 -2.47 -4.08
C ALA A 62 -2.56 -1.09 -3.55
N MET A 63 -3.49 -0.32 -2.98
CA MET A 63 -3.15 0.96 -2.39
C MET A 63 -2.38 0.81 -1.08
N VAL A 64 -2.76 -0.17 -0.25
CA VAL A 64 -1.98 -0.54 0.95
C VAL A 64 -0.57 -1.00 0.58
N ASP A 65 -0.42 -1.78 -0.50
CA ASP A 65 0.90 -2.17 -1.00
C ASP A 65 1.75 -0.97 -1.42
N ARG A 66 1.15 -0.04 -2.18
CA ARG A 66 1.84 1.19 -2.60
C ARG A 66 2.27 2.05 -1.41
N MET A 67 1.41 2.19 -0.39
CA MET A 67 1.76 2.90 0.84
C MET A 67 2.94 2.24 1.57
N ALA A 68 2.94 0.90 1.67
CA ALA A 68 4.03 0.16 2.29
C ALA A 68 5.35 0.36 1.53
N GLY A 69 5.34 0.29 0.19
CA GLY A 69 6.52 0.53 -0.64
C GLY A 69 7.07 1.95 -0.49
N MET A 70 6.19 2.95 -0.47
CA MET A 70 6.58 4.36 -0.29
C MET A 70 7.17 4.63 1.09
N TRP A 71 6.58 4.05 2.16
CA TRP A 71 7.12 4.16 3.51
C TRP A 71 8.55 3.59 3.60
N VAL A 72 8.78 2.42 2.99
CA VAL A 72 10.12 1.81 2.94
C VAL A 72 11.11 2.68 2.15
N ALA A 73 10.68 3.23 1.01
CA ALA A 73 11.52 4.11 0.20
C ALA A 73 11.89 5.41 0.94
N ALA A 74 10.92 6.02 1.63
CA ALA A 74 11.13 7.22 2.43
C ALA A 74 12.16 7.00 3.55
N ASN A 75 12.02 5.91 4.31
CA ASN A 75 12.97 5.58 5.38
C ASN A 75 14.38 5.32 4.86
N ARG A 76 14.51 4.60 3.74
CA ARG A 76 15.82 4.41 3.09
C ARG A 76 16.43 5.72 2.59
N ALA A 77 15.62 6.65 2.11
CA ALA A 77 16.09 7.97 1.71
C ALA A 77 16.57 8.78 2.91
N ILE A 78 15.92 8.67 4.08
CA ILE A 78 16.40 9.24 5.33
C ILE A 78 17.78 8.67 5.69
N ASP A 79 17.91 7.35 5.66
CA ASP A 79 19.16 6.68 6.05
C ASP A 79 20.33 7.02 5.10
N ARG A 80 20.06 7.21 3.80
CA ARG A 80 21.09 7.52 2.79
C ARG A 80 21.40 9.01 2.65
N ASP A 81 20.37 9.84 2.55
CA ASP A 81 20.47 11.23 2.13
C ASP A 81 20.22 12.21 3.29
N GLY A 82 19.79 11.71 4.45
CA GLY A 82 19.43 12.48 5.62
C GLY A 82 17.97 12.94 5.63
N ALA A 83 17.45 13.17 6.84
CA ALA A 83 16.04 13.51 7.06
C ALA A 83 15.60 14.85 6.45
N ARG A 84 16.53 15.75 6.14
CA ARG A 84 16.27 17.08 5.55
C ARG A 84 16.53 17.14 4.05
N SER A 85 16.78 16.00 3.38
CA SER A 85 16.99 15.99 1.93
C SER A 85 15.66 16.21 1.18
N ASP A 86 15.76 16.86 0.02
CA ASP A 86 14.61 17.03 -0.89
C ASP A 86 14.01 15.68 -1.32
N THR A 87 14.85 14.65 -1.45
CA THR A 87 14.44 13.29 -1.78
C THR A 87 13.59 12.66 -0.67
N THR A 88 14.00 12.83 0.59
CA THR A 88 13.20 12.42 1.75
C THR A 88 11.86 13.15 1.76
N HIS A 89 11.88 14.48 1.59
CA HIS A 89 10.66 15.30 1.61
C HIS A 89 9.66 14.85 0.53
N LYS A 90 10.10 14.61 -0.70
CA LYS A 90 9.24 14.11 -1.80
C LYS A 90 8.56 12.79 -1.47
N HIS A 91 9.28 11.81 -0.91
CA HIS A 91 8.68 10.53 -0.56
C HIS A 91 7.64 10.65 0.56
N TRP A 92 7.88 11.51 1.55
CA TRP A 92 6.91 11.77 2.62
C TRP A 92 5.67 12.51 2.12
N THR A 93 5.82 13.50 1.24
CA THR A 93 4.69 14.20 0.61
C THR A 93 3.81 13.22 -0.18
N HIS A 94 4.43 12.37 -1.02
CA HIS A 94 3.69 11.38 -1.80
C HIS A 94 3.01 10.32 -0.91
N LEU A 95 3.60 9.97 0.24
CA LEU A 95 2.95 9.10 1.21
C LEU A 95 1.71 9.76 1.84
N ALA A 96 1.80 11.05 2.20
CA ALA A 96 0.66 11.79 2.75
C ALA A 96 -0.51 11.85 1.74
N GLU A 97 -0.23 12.13 0.47
CA GLU A 97 -1.25 12.14 -0.59
C GLU A 97 -1.96 10.79 -0.75
N LEU A 98 -1.23 9.67 -0.63
CA LEU A 98 -1.82 8.33 -0.68
C LEU A 98 -2.71 8.05 0.54
N VAL A 99 -2.32 8.51 1.73
CA VAL A 99 -3.10 8.36 2.95
C VAL A 99 -4.38 9.21 2.91
N ASP A 100 -4.30 10.43 2.36
CA ASP A 100 -5.47 11.28 2.18
C ASP A 100 -6.45 10.64 1.18
N GLY A 101 -5.95 10.16 0.03
CA GLY A 101 -6.77 9.42 -0.95
C GLY A 101 -7.39 8.12 -0.40
N TYR A 102 -6.73 7.46 0.57
CA TYR A 102 -7.28 6.33 1.32
C TYR A 102 -8.44 6.74 2.22
N THR A 103 -8.23 7.81 2.97
CA THR A 103 -9.22 8.32 3.93
C THR A 103 -10.48 8.76 3.20
N ASP A 104 -10.35 9.45 2.06
CA ASP A 104 -11.48 9.85 1.22
C ASP A 104 -12.24 8.65 0.67
N LEU A 105 -11.53 7.62 0.20
CA LEU A 105 -12.12 6.40 -0.34
C LEU A 105 -12.92 5.62 0.70
N VAL A 106 -12.35 5.42 1.89
CA VAL A 106 -13.02 4.73 3.00
C VAL A 106 -14.24 5.52 3.49
N THR A 107 -14.12 6.84 3.54
CA THR A 107 -15.24 7.73 3.93
C THR A 107 -16.38 7.67 2.91
N ALA A 108 -16.06 7.69 1.61
CA ALA A 108 -17.06 7.56 0.55
C ALA A 108 -17.76 6.18 0.59
N ALA A 109 -17.02 5.11 0.82
CA ALA A 109 -17.58 3.76 0.95
C ALA A 109 -18.52 3.65 2.16
N SER A 110 -18.11 4.17 3.32
CA SER A 110 -18.90 4.11 4.56
C SER A 110 -20.14 5.02 4.51
N GLY A 111 -20.04 6.18 3.86
CA GLY A 111 -21.16 7.12 3.68
C GLY A 111 -22.21 6.66 2.66
N SER A 112 -21.85 5.73 1.76
CA SER A 112 -22.78 5.16 0.77
C SER A 112 -23.72 4.08 1.35
N ALA A 113 -23.41 3.53 2.53
CA ALA A 113 -24.21 2.51 3.20
C ALA A 113 -25.42 3.06 3.99
N GLY A 114 -25.61 4.39 4.00
CA GLY A 114 -26.69 5.08 4.73
C GLY A 114 -27.80 5.70 3.86
N ARG A 115 -27.94 5.29 2.59
CA ARG A 115 -29.01 5.76 1.70
C ARG A 115 -29.78 4.60 1.08
#